data_AF-A0A971HHM4-F1
#
_entry.id   AF-A0A971HHM4-F1
#
_cell.length_a   1.000
_cell.length_b   1.000
_cell.length_c   1.000
_cell.angle_alpha   90.00
_cell.angle_beta   90.00
_cell.angle_gamma   90.00
#
_symmetry.space_group_name_H-M   'P 1'
#
loop_
_entity.id
_entity.type
_entity.pdbx_description
1 polymer ?
#
loop_
_entity_poly.entity_id
_entity_poly.type
_entity_poly.pdbx_seq_one_letter_code
_entity_poly.pdbx_strand_id
1 'polypeptide(L)'
;MKRMNKKGFTLVELLAVIVVLAIILVIAVPRILDVIESARSESLGRSAQMVANYLQKDSAVRMLSSDFTVPVGSTNCPAEAGFSEPAEGNCQYTATLTGTEASFTVTIVGAGKFAGWTAISTNGKTPTITKP
;
A
#
# COMPACT_ATOMS: atom_id res chain seq x y z
N MET A 1 -26.99 -29.20 -50.19
CA MET A 1 -25.65 -28.74 -49.72
C MET A 1 -25.76 -27.31 -49.22
N LYS A 2 -25.47 -27.05 -47.93
CA LYS A 2 -25.65 -25.76 -47.27
C LYS A 2 -24.43 -24.86 -47.55
N ARG A 3 -24.59 -23.77 -48.31
CA ARG A 3 -23.50 -22.80 -48.55
C ARG A 3 -23.21 -22.02 -47.27
N MET A 4 -22.01 -22.18 -46.71
CA MET A 4 -21.55 -21.38 -45.58
C MET A 4 -21.12 -20.00 -46.09
N ASN A 5 -21.90 -18.98 -45.74
CA ASN A 5 -21.65 -17.60 -46.12
C ASN A 5 -20.49 -17.05 -45.26
N LYS A 6 -19.25 -17.11 -45.78
CA LYS A 6 -18.08 -16.57 -45.08
C LYS A 6 -18.03 -15.06 -45.30
N LYS A 7 -18.71 -14.29 -44.45
CA LYS A 7 -18.48 -12.84 -44.33
C LYS A 7 -17.09 -12.65 -43.69
N GLY A 8 -16.11 -12.25 -44.49
CA GLY A 8 -14.78 -11.86 -44.01
C GLY A 8 -14.80 -10.43 -43.49
N PHE A 9 -13.97 -10.15 -42.47
CA PHE A 9 -13.69 -8.79 -42.02
C PHE A 9 -12.99 -8.01 -43.13
N THR A 10 -13.43 -6.79 -43.41
CA THR A 10 -12.73 -5.92 -44.35
C THR A 10 -11.58 -5.19 -43.65
N LEU A 11 -10.48 -4.91 -44.37
CA LEU A 11 -9.36 -4.16 -43.79
C LEU A 11 -9.77 -2.76 -43.32
N VAL A 12 -10.77 -2.16 -43.97
CA VAL A 12 -11.29 -0.83 -43.61
C VAL A 12 -12.00 -0.85 -42.27
N GLU A 13 -12.81 -1.88 -41.99
CA GLU A 13 -13.45 -2.05 -40.68
C GLU A 13 -12.42 -2.23 -39.57
N LEU A 14 -11.36 -3.01 -39.83
CA LEU A 14 -10.28 -3.24 -38.87
C LEU A 14 -9.48 -1.95 -38.62
N LEU A 15 -9.25 -1.16 -39.68
CA LEU A 15 -8.52 0.11 -39.61
C LEU A 15 -9.30 1.17 -38.82
N ALA A 16 -10.61 1.27 -39.00
CA ALA A 16 -11.44 2.20 -38.24
C ALA A 16 -11.38 1.91 -36.72
N VAL A 17 -11.38 0.64 -36.33
CA VAL A 17 -11.35 0.23 -34.91
C VAL A 17 -10.01 0.59 -34.25
N ILE A 18 -8.88 0.33 -34.90
CA ILE A 18 -7.57 0.65 -34.32
C ILE A 18 -7.36 2.15 -34.14
N VAL A 19 -7.91 2.98 -35.03
CA VAL A 19 -7.83 4.45 -34.92
C VAL A 19 -8.58 4.93 -33.67
N VAL A 20 -9.80 4.42 -33.43
CA VAL A 20 -10.58 4.77 -32.25
C VAL A 20 -9.88 4.30 -30.97
N LEU A 21 -9.36 3.06 -30.94
CA LEU A 21 -8.63 2.54 -29.79
C LEU A 21 -7.36 3.35 -29.49
N ALA A 22 -6.64 3.79 -30.52
CA ALA A 22 -5.45 4.62 -30.35
C ALA A 22 -5.77 5.95 -29.65
N ILE A 23 -6.85 6.63 -30.04
CA ILE A 23 -7.27 7.89 -29.43
C ILE A 23 -7.62 7.70 -27.94
N ILE A 24 -8.35 6.63 -27.61
CA ILE A 24 -8.71 6.32 -26.22
C ILE A 24 -7.46 6.04 -25.38
N LEU A 25 -6.50 5.27 -25.90
CA LEU A 25 -5.28 4.91 -25.19
C LEU A 25 -4.42 6.13 -24.84
N VAL A 26 -4.31 7.11 -25.74
CA VAL A 26 -3.53 8.34 -25.51
C VAL A 26 -4.01 9.08 -24.26
N ILE A 27 -5.31 9.13 -24.01
CA ILE A 27 -5.89 9.81 -22.84
C ILE A 27 -5.88 8.90 -21.60
N ALA A 28 -6.14 7.60 -21.79
CA ALA A 28 -6.30 6.65 -20.69
C ALA A 28 -4.97 6.32 -19.98
N VAL A 29 -3.88 6.14 -20.72
CA VAL A 29 -2.58 5.71 -20.15
C VAL A 29 -2.08 6.65 -19.04
N PRO A 30 -1.94 7.98 -19.22
CA PRO A 30 -1.43 8.85 -18.15
C PRO A 30 -2.33 8.81 -16.91
N ARG A 31 -3.66 8.77 -17.09
CA ARG A 31 -4.63 8.70 -15.99
C ARG A 31 -4.51 7.41 -15.18
N ILE A 32 -4.33 6.29 -15.86
CA ILE A 32 -4.18 4.98 -15.21
C ILE A 32 -2.87 4.95 -14.41
N LEU A 33 -1.78 5.52 -14.95
CA LEU A 33 -0.51 5.62 -14.23
C LEU A 33 -0.64 6.45 -12.95
N ASP A 34 -1.33 7.60 -12.99
CA ASP A 34 -1.59 8.44 -11.81
C ASP A 34 -2.39 7.70 -10.73
N VAL A 35 -3.42 6.95 -11.14
CA VAL A 35 -4.25 6.16 -10.22
C VAL A 35 -3.44 5.02 -9.61
N ILE A 36 -2.59 4.35 -10.39
CA ILE A 36 -1.72 3.28 -9.88
C ILE A 36 -0.73 3.85 -8.86
N GLU A 37 -0.12 5.00 -9.13
CA GLU A 37 0.83 5.62 -8.20
C GLU A 37 0.15 6.05 -6.90
N SER A 38 -1.03 6.66 -7.01
CA SER A 38 -1.85 7.05 -5.85
C SER A 38 -2.25 5.81 -5.03
N ALA A 39 -2.73 4.75 -5.68
CA ALA A 39 -3.12 3.50 -5.04
C ALA A 39 -1.92 2.80 -4.37
N ARG A 40 -0.73 2.86 -4.98
CA ARG A 40 0.51 2.36 -4.37
C ARG A 40 0.82 3.12 -3.10
N SER A 41 0.87 4.45 -3.18
CA SER A 41 1.17 5.31 -2.04
C SER A 41 0.20 5.05 -0.87
N GLU A 42 -1.10 5.00 -1.17
CA GLU A 42 -2.15 4.77 -0.18
C GLU A 42 -2.09 3.35 0.39
N SER A 43 -1.77 2.34 -0.43
CA SER A 43 -1.61 0.96 0.05
C SER A 43 -0.48 0.83 1.08
N LEU A 44 0.67 1.48 0.83
CA LEU A 44 1.79 1.49 1.78
C LEU A 44 1.42 2.22 3.06
N GLY A 45 0.72 3.35 2.92
CA GLY A 45 0.16 4.08 4.05
C GLY A 45 -0.77 3.21 4.89
N ARG A 46 -1.71 2.50 4.26
CA ARG A 46 -2.65 1.61 4.95
C ARG A 46 -1.92 0.48 5.67
N SER A 47 -0.84 -0.06 5.10
CA SER A 47 0.02 -1.01 5.80
C SER A 47 0.60 -0.42 7.08
N ALA A 48 1.20 0.78 7.02
CA ALA A 48 1.72 1.46 8.22
C ALA A 48 0.63 1.69 9.28
N GLN A 49 -0.57 2.08 8.85
CA GLN A 49 -1.72 2.28 9.72
C GLN A 49 -2.19 0.97 10.37
N MET A 50 -2.22 -0.14 9.62
CA MET A 50 -2.58 -1.46 10.17
C MET A 50 -1.58 -1.90 11.24
N VAL A 51 -0.28 -1.75 10.98
CA VAL A 51 0.75 -2.09 11.97
C VAL A 51 0.62 -1.23 13.23
N ALA A 52 0.39 0.08 13.08
CA ALA A 52 0.22 0.97 14.23
C ALA A 52 -1.00 0.57 15.06
N ASN A 53 -2.12 0.22 14.42
CA ASN A 53 -3.32 -0.28 15.10
C ASN A 53 -3.08 -1.64 15.79
N TYR A 54 -2.32 -2.54 15.16
CA TYR A 54 -1.95 -3.82 15.76
C TYR A 54 -1.14 -3.61 17.05
N LEU A 55 -0.11 -2.77 17.00
CA LEU A 55 0.75 -2.47 18.16
C LEU A 55 -0.04 -1.85 19.31
N GLN A 56 -0.97 -0.93 19.01
CA GLN A 56 -1.84 -0.37 20.03
C GLN A 56 -2.72 -1.43 20.69
N LYS A 57 -3.35 -2.30 19.90
CA LYS A 57 -4.20 -3.37 20.43
C LYS A 57 -3.39 -4.38 21.25
N ASP A 58 -2.22 -4.79 20.76
CA ASP A 58 -1.32 -5.71 21.45
C ASP A 58 -0.85 -5.13 22.79
N SER A 59 -0.47 -3.85 22.80
CA SER A 59 -0.08 -3.17 24.04
C SER A 59 -1.22 -3.09 25.07
N ALA A 60 -2.46 -2.82 24.64
CA ALA A 60 -3.62 -2.79 25.52
C ALA A 60 -3.92 -4.16 26.13
N VAL A 61 -3.72 -5.25 25.37
CA VAL A 61 -3.85 -6.62 25.89
C VAL A 61 -2.73 -6.92 26.90
N ARG A 62 -1.49 -6.53 26.62
CA ARG A 62 -0.34 -6.75 27.53
C ARG A 62 -0.45 -5.97 28.84
N MET A 63 -1.09 -4.80 28.82
CA MET A 63 -1.41 -4.05 30.05
C MET A 63 -2.34 -4.82 30.98
N LEU A 64 -3.20 -5.69 30.46
CA LEU A 64 -4.08 -6.53 31.27
C LEU A 64 -3.35 -7.74 31.86
N SER A 65 -2.23 -8.17 31.27
CA SER A 65 -1.50 -9.38 31.67
C SER A 65 -0.35 -9.13 32.64
N SER A 66 -0.22 -7.93 33.22
CA SER A 66 0.87 -7.54 34.17
C SER A 66 2.30 -7.56 33.59
N ASP A 67 2.45 -7.91 32.31
CA ASP A 67 3.73 -8.09 31.62
C ASP A 67 3.90 -6.99 30.55
N PHE A 68 3.89 -5.74 31.03
CA PHE A 68 3.99 -4.57 30.17
C PHE A 68 5.45 -4.14 30.02
N THR A 69 6.15 -4.81 29.11
CA THR A 69 7.46 -4.35 28.63
C THR A 69 7.30 -3.89 27.19
N VAL A 70 7.25 -2.57 26.98
CA VAL A 70 7.29 -2.00 25.63
C VAL A 70 8.74 -1.59 25.36
N PRO A 71 9.41 -2.17 24.35
CA PRO A 71 10.75 -1.75 23.98
C PRO A 71 10.72 -0.29 23.53
N VAL A 72 11.35 0.57 24.33
CA VAL A 72 11.56 1.98 24.02
C VAL A 72 12.77 2.10 23.11
N GLY A 73 12.53 2.46 21.85
CA GLY A 73 13.54 2.51 20.79
C GLY A 73 12.97 2.08 19.44
N SER A 74 13.78 2.17 18.38
CA SER A 74 13.38 1.69 17.05
C SER A 74 13.49 0.17 17.00
N THR A 75 12.36 -0.51 16.78
CA THR A 75 12.26 -1.97 16.73
C THR A 75 11.58 -2.39 15.44
N ASN A 76 11.93 -3.56 14.90
CA ASN A 76 11.26 -4.11 13.73
C ASN A 76 9.78 -4.38 14.01
N CYS A 77 8.93 -4.17 13.01
CA CYS A 77 7.51 -4.44 13.14
C CYS A 77 7.24 -5.94 13.38
N PRO A 78 6.23 -6.29 14.19
CA PRO A 78 5.88 -7.68 14.44
C PRO A 78 5.36 -8.32 13.15
N ALA A 79 5.87 -9.51 12.80
CA ALA A 79 5.45 -10.24 11.60
C ALA A 79 3.93 -10.54 11.57
N GLU A 80 3.33 -10.65 12.75
CA GLU A 80 1.91 -10.88 12.98
C GLU A 80 1.02 -9.69 12.58
N ALA A 81 1.60 -8.49 12.45
CA ALA A 81 0.88 -7.29 12.00
C ALA A 81 0.55 -7.30 10.49
N GLY A 82 0.93 -8.36 9.77
CA GLY A 82 0.54 -8.58 8.38
C GLY A 82 1.32 -7.73 7.37
N PHE A 83 2.53 -7.28 7.73
CA PHE A 83 3.44 -6.59 6.81
C PHE A 83 4.46 -7.58 6.22
N SER A 84 4.63 -7.57 4.89
CA SER A 84 5.53 -8.51 4.22
C SER A 84 6.93 -7.93 4.01
N GLU A 85 7.79 -8.12 5.00
CA GLU A 85 9.21 -7.81 4.89
C GLU A 85 9.97 -8.91 4.13
N PRO A 86 10.87 -8.60 3.18
CA PRO A 86 11.24 -7.26 2.66
C PRO A 86 10.50 -6.89 1.36
N ALA A 87 9.45 -7.62 0.97
CA ALA A 87 8.79 -7.45 -0.32
C ALA A 87 8.15 -6.06 -0.50
N GLU A 88 7.67 -5.46 0.60
CA GLU A 88 7.05 -4.14 0.60
C GLU A 88 7.96 -3.04 1.16
N GLY A 89 8.98 -3.38 1.93
CA GLY A 89 9.89 -2.43 2.56
C GLY A 89 10.47 -2.94 3.88
N ASN A 90 11.18 -2.04 4.57
CA ASN A 90 11.62 -2.22 5.96
C ASN A 90 10.65 -1.47 6.88
N CYS A 91 10.08 -2.17 7.86
CA CYS A 91 9.13 -1.60 8.81
C CYS A 91 9.75 -1.55 10.20
N GLN A 92 9.79 -0.34 10.77
CA GLN A 92 10.19 -0.13 12.15
C GLN A 92 9.13 0.64 12.91
N TYR A 93 8.99 0.38 14.19
CA TYR A 93 8.16 1.16 15.09
C TYR A 93 8.97 1.70 16.26
N THR A 94 8.51 2.82 16.78
CA THR A 94 9.01 3.43 18.01
C THR A 94 7.84 3.60 18.96
N ALA A 95 8.05 3.27 20.23
CA ALA A 95 7.08 3.49 21.28
C ALA A 95 7.53 4.64 22.18
N THR A 96 6.62 5.56 22.49
CA THR A 96 6.81 6.63 23.47
C THR A 96 5.79 6.44 24.59
N LEU A 97 6.26 6.44 25.83
CA LEU A 97 5.41 6.35 27.02
C LEU A 97 5.25 7.75 27.61
N THR A 98 4.01 8.22 27.74
CA THR A 98 3.68 9.47 28.44
C THR A 98 2.75 9.13 29.59
N GLY A 99 3.31 9.02 30.80
CA GLY A 99 2.56 8.53 31.96
C GLY A 99 2.13 7.07 31.75
N THR A 100 0.81 6.81 31.77
CA THR A 100 0.21 5.48 31.55
C THR A 100 -0.16 5.22 30.10
N GLU A 101 0.04 6.16 29.18
CA GLU A 101 -0.34 5.98 27.77
C GLU A 101 0.87 5.66 26.90
N ALA A 102 0.73 4.63 26.05
CA ALA A 102 1.73 4.26 25.05
C ALA A 102 1.32 4.78 23.67
N SER A 103 2.22 5.54 23.04
CA SER A 103 2.10 6.01 21.67
C SER A 103 3.03 5.22 20.77
N PHE A 104 2.52 4.66 19.67
CA PHE A 104 3.29 3.90 18.69
C PHE A 104 3.39 4.67 17.38
N THR A 105 4.61 4.94 16.93
CA THR A 105 4.91 5.52 15.62
C THR A 105 5.59 4.48 14.75
N VAL A 106 4.89 4.05 13.70
CA VAL A 106 5.38 3.12 12.69
C VAL A 106 5.93 3.90 11.51
N THR A 107 7.11 3.50 11.05
CA THR A 107 7.81 4.01 9.86
C THR A 107 8.09 2.85 8.92
N ILE A 108 7.54 2.92 7.71
CA ILE A 108 7.83 1.98 6.64
C ILE A 108 8.64 2.69 5.56
N VAL A 109 9.84 2.20 5.28
CA VAL A 109 10.66 2.61 4.14
C VAL A 109 10.44 1.60 3.02
N GLY A 110 9.77 2.03 1.94
CA GLY A 110 9.35 1.18 0.85
C GLY A 110 10.52 0.62 0.04
N ALA A 111 10.38 -0.62 -0.42
CA ALA A 111 11.32 -1.30 -1.32
C ALA A 111 10.64 -1.74 -2.63
N GLY A 112 11.44 -2.07 -3.65
CA GLY A 112 10.93 -2.57 -4.94
C GLY A 112 9.94 -1.60 -5.60
N LYS A 113 8.67 -2.01 -5.74
CA LYS A 113 7.59 -1.17 -6.31
C LYS A 113 7.26 0.08 -5.47
N PHE A 114 7.74 0.14 -4.24
CA PHE A 114 7.59 1.28 -3.33
C PHE A 114 8.92 1.99 -3.05
N ALA A 115 9.98 1.73 -3.82
CA ALA A 115 11.29 2.33 -3.58
C ALA A 115 11.22 3.87 -3.51
N GLY A 116 11.81 4.43 -2.46
CA GLY A 116 11.84 5.88 -2.21
C GLY A 116 10.57 6.44 -1.54
N TRP A 117 9.50 5.66 -1.43
CA TRP A 117 8.34 6.02 -0.63
C TRP A 117 8.58 5.75 0.86
N THR A 118 8.10 6.65 1.71
CA THR A 118 8.10 6.44 3.17
C THR A 118 6.69 6.68 3.72
N ALA A 119 6.17 5.74 4.50
CA ALA A 119 4.88 5.87 5.17
C ALA A 119 5.07 5.91 6.69
N ILE A 120 4.50 6.93 7.33
CA ILE A 120 4.56 7.11 8.79
C ILE A 120 3.15 7.14 9.35
N SER A 121 2.81 6.23 10.25
CA SER A 121 1.54 6.26 11.00
C SER A 121 1.81 6.29 12.49
N THR A 122 1.09 7.14 13.22
CA THR A 122 1.14 7.20 14.67
C THR A 122 -0.22 6.85 15.23
N ASN A 123 -0.28 5.88 16.14
CA ASN A 123 -1.50 5.49 16.85
C ASN A 123 -2.67 5.16 15.92
N GLY A 124 -2.39 4.46 14.82
CA GLY A 124 -3.41 4.06 13.84
C GLY A 124 -4.07 5.23 13.09
N LYS A 125 -3.55 6.46 13.21
CA LYS A 125 -4.02 7.62 12.45
C LYS A 125 -3.66 7.50 10.98
N THR A 126 -4.33 8.31 10.15
CA THR A 126 -4.05 8.42 8.73
C THR A 126 -2.56 8.63 8.50
N PRO A 127 -1.94 7.79 7.67
CA PRO A 127 -0.51 7.78 7.45
C PRO A 127 -0.08 9.05 6.70
N THR A 128 1.07 9.61 7.08
CA THR A 128 1.77 10.60 6.26
C THR A 128 2.65 9.86 5.28
N ILE A 129 2.44 10.10 3.98
CA ILE A 129 3.19 9.44 2.93
C ILE A 129 4.11 10.47 2.28
N THR A 130 5.40 10.16 2.23
CA THR A 130 6.42 10.95 1.54
C THR A 130 6.82 10.25 0.25
N LYS A 131 6.71 10.97 -0.87
CA LYS A 131 7.09 10.49 -2.19
C LYS A 131 8.63 10.55 -2.39
N PRO A 132 9.19 9.73 -3.29
CA PRO A 132 10.55 9.92 -3.80
C PRO A 132 10.74 11.29 -4.48
#